data_AF-A0A0G1LAY0-F1
#
_entry.id   AF-A0A0G1LAY0-F1
#
_cell.length_a   1.000
_cell.length_b   1.000
_cell.length_c   1.000
_cell.angle_alpha   90.00
_cell.angle_beta   90.00
_cell.angle_gamma   90.00
#
_symmetry.space_group_name_H-M   'P 1'
#
loop_
_entity.id
_entity.type
_entity.pdbx_description
1 polymer ?
#
loop_
_entity_poly.entity_id
_entity_poly.type
_entity_poly.pdbx_seq_one_letter_code
_entity_poly.pdbx_strand_id
1 'polypeptide(L)'
;LLADGKLWESVLGSGELEEMAASDEILKFVLREGSTVRFSYDDLVARVGEGTRKRLQKMYFEAKFKFDQNDVEEFDPTQIKEMFENYLVEYRKELQKERLGSIIRDIKKAEQSGDKESLLLLMNEFSKLSREVK
;
A
#
# COMPACT_ATOMS: atom_id res chain seq x y z
N LEU A 1 7.38 5.82 6.50
CA LEU A 1 7.32 5.87 5.03
C LEU A 1 7.34 7.31 4.55
N LEU A 2 6.55 8.20 5.17
CA LEU A 2 6.51 9.63 4.83
C LEU A 2 7.71 10.43 5.36
N ALA A 3 8.72 9.76 5.93
CA ALA A 3 9.91 10.40 6.50
C ALA A 3 10.90 10.86 5.42
N ASP A 4 10.83 10.27 4.22
CA ASP A 4 11.64 10.66 3.07
C ASP A 4 10.75 10.84 1.84
N GLY A 5 10.51 12.11 1.46
CA GLY A 5 9.71 12.45 0.30
C GLY A 5 10.33 12.02 -1.04
N LYS A 6 11.67 11.90 -1.12
CA LYS A 6 12.35 11.51 -2.36
C LYS A 6 12.09 10.06 -2.73
N LEU A 7 11.93 9.18 -1.74
CA LEU A 7 11.54 7.79 -1.97
C LEU A 7 10.17 7.73 -2.64
N TRP A 8 9.20 8.51 -2.14
CA TRP A 8 7.88 8.60 -2.74
C TRP A 8 7.90 9.16 -4.17
N GLU A 9 8.69 10.20 -4.42
CA GLU A 9 8.88 10.74 -5.77
C GLU A 9 9.46 9.67 -6.72
N SER A 10 10.43 8.88 -6.26
CA SER A 10 11.06 7.85 -7.09
C SER A 10 10.10 6.74 -7.51
N VAL A 11 9.18 6.33 -6.62
CA VAL A 11 8.24 5.23 -6.90
C VAL A 11 6.95 5.72 -7.55
N LEU A 12 6.56 6.98 -7.36
CA LEU A 12 5.52 7.58 -8.21
C LEU A 12 5.96 7.60 -9.68
N GLY A 13 7.23 7.89 -9.95
CA GLY A 13 7.79 7.91 -11.31
C GLY A 13 7.87 6.54 -11.99
N SER A 14 7.80 5.43 -11.25
CA SER A 14 7.84 4.07 -11.81
C SER A 14 6.46 3.54 -12.23
N GLY A 15 5.36 4.22 -11.87
CA GLY A 15 3.99 3.78 -12.13
C GLY A 15 3.53 2.60 -11.27
N GLU A 16 4.42 2.03 -10.43
CA GLU A 16 4.14 0.82 -9.64
C GLU A 16 3.06 1.02 -8.57
N LEU A 17 2.80 2.26 -8.17
CA LEU A 17 1.88 2.58 -7.08
C LEU A 17 0.44 2.85 -7.55
N GLU A 18 0.20 2.99 -8.86
CA GLU A 18 -1.12 3.33 -9.39
C GLU A 18 -2.14 2.21 -9.13
N GLU A 19 -1.76 0.94 -9.34
CA GLU A 19 -2.61 -0.21 -9.02
C GLU A 19 -2.81 -0.36 -7.50
N MET A 20 -1.76 -0.09 -6.71
CA MET A 20 -1.80 -0.21 -5.25
C MET A 20 -2.69 0.87 -4.61
N ALA A 21 -2.74 2.06 -5.20
CA ALA A 21 -3.56 3.19 -4.75
C ALA A 21 -5.07 2.97 -4.90
N ALA A 22 -5.50 2.09 -5.80
CA ALA A 22 -6.92 1.91 -6.10
C ALA A 22 -7.71 1.37 -4.90
N SER A 23 -7.04 0.66 -3.99
CA SER A 23 -7.62 -0.08 -2.86
C SER A 23 -7.39 0.55 -1.48
N ASP A 24 -6.50 1.54 -1.33
CA ASP A 24 -6.25 2.23 -0.06
C ASP A 24 -6.34 3.73 -0.19
N GLU A 25 -7.33 4.29 0.50
CA GLU A 25 -7.64 5.71 0.48
C GLU A 25 -6.54 6.59 1.07
N ILE A 26 -5.70 6.09 2.00
CA ILE A 26 -4.52 6.82 2.46
C ILE A 26 -3.43 6.80 1.40
N LEU A 27 -3.12 5.65 0.82
CA LEU A 27 -2.10 5.57 -0.22
C LEU A 27 -2.48 6.43 -1.43
N LYS A 28 -3.75 6.34 -1.85
CA LYS A 28 -4.36 7.18 -2.88
C LYS A 28 -4.27 8.66 -2.55
N PHE A 29 -4.57 9.05 -1.31
CA PHE A 29 -4.41 10.43 -0.86
C PHE A 29 -2.95 10.87 -0.93
N VAL A 30 -2.02 10.07 -0.39
CA VAL A 30 -0.58 10.38 -0.36
C VAL A 30 -0.03 10.54 -1.77
N LEU A 31 -0.42 9.68 -2.72
CA LEU A 31 0.06 9.76 -4.10
C LEU A 31 -0.54 10.95 -4.84
N ARG A 32 -1.85 11.18 -4.70
CA ARG A 32 -2.55 12.28 -5.36
C ARG A 32 -2.09 13.64 -4.85
N GLU A 33 -2.13 13.84 -3.54
CA GLU A 33 -1.80 15.13 -2.92
C GLU A 33 -0.31 15.31 -2.72
N GLY A 34 0.42 14.24 -2.43
CA GLY A 34 1.86 14.27 -2.16
C GLY A 34 2.67 14.80 -3.33
N SER A 35 2.31 14.42 -4.56
CA SER A 35 2.95 14.99 -5.75
C SER A 35 2.88 16.54 -5.79
N THR A 36 1.77 17.13 -5.32
CA THR A 36 1.57 18.59 -5.31
C THR A 36 2.37 19.31 -4.23
N VAL A 37 2.80 18.59 -3.18
CA VAL A 37 3.55 19.12 -2.03
C VAL A 37 4.92 18.47 -1.87
N ARG A 38 5.41 17.79 -2.91
CA ARG A 38 6.68 17.04 -2.89
C ARG A 38 6.81 16.10 -1.69
N PHE A 39 5.69 15.45 -1.37
CA PHE A 39 5.55 14.53 -0.24
C PHE A 39 6.01 15.09 1.11
N SER A 40 5.93 16.42 1.27
CA SER A 40 6.14 17.10 2.55
C SER A 40 5.13 16.58 3.57
N TYR A 41 5.64 15.98 4.64
CA TYR A 41 4.80 15.44 5.70
C TYR A 41 3.90 16.53 6.31
N ASP A 42 4.47 17.69 6.66
CA ASP A 42 3.74 18.79 7.30
C ASP A 42 2.60 19.30 6.41
N ASP A 43 2.83 19.41 5.10
CA ASP A 43 1.81 19.83 4.15
C ASP A 43 0.72 18.76 3.96
N LEU A 44 1.09 17.47 3.98
CA LEU A 44 0.13 16.36 3.89
C LEU A 44 -0.80 16.30 5.11
N VAL A 45 -0.27 16.43 6.34
CA VAL A 45 -1.12 16.39 7.55
C VAL A 45 -2.00 17.63 7.70
N ALA A 46 -1.61 18.77 7.14
CA ALA A 46 -2.42 19.99 7.10
C ALA A 46 -3.68 19.85 6.22
N ARG A 47 -3.66 18.96 5.22
CA ARG A 47 -4.73 18.78 4.22
C ARG A 47 -5.79 17.76 4.61
N VAL A 48 -5.67 17.10 5.76
CA VAL A 48 -6.58 16.02 6.18
C VAL A 48 -7.25 16.30 7.52
N GLY A 49 -8.41 15.67 7.71
CA GLY A 49 -9.13 15.63 8.99
C GLY A 49 -8.41 14.77 10.04
N GLU A 50 -8.86 14.87 11.29
CA GLU A 50 -8.18 14.29 12.47
C GLU A 50 -7.92 12.78 12.37
N GLY A 51 -8.87 12.00 11.87
CA GLY A 51 -8.73 10.54 11.75
C GLY A 51 -7.59 10.14 10.80
N THR A 52 -7.54 10.73 9.61
CA THR A 52 -6.47 10.50 8.64
C THR A 52 -5.16 11.10 9.11
N ARG A 53 -5.19 12.27 9.77
CA ARG A 53 -4.00 12.91 10.36
C ARG A 53 -3.28 11.98 11.32
N LYS A 54 -4.01 11.33 12.23
CA LYS A 54 -3.43 10.35 13.18
C LYS A 54 -2.76 9.19 12.48
N ARG A 55 -3.34 8.70 11.37
CA ARG A 55 -2.74 7.63 10.56
C ARG A 55 -1.46 8.09 9.86
N LEU A 56 -1.45 9.27 9.23
CA LEU A 56 -0.24 9.84 8.61
C LEU A 56 0.87 10.10 9.63
N GLN A 57 0.52 10.66 10.79
CA GLN A 57 1.42 10.84 11.93
C GLN A 57 2.08 9.53 12.33
N LYS A 58 1.27 8.49 12.55
CA LYS A 58 1.77 7.16 12.91
C LYS A 58 2.77 6.64 11.86
N MET A 59 2.41 6.69 10.57
CA MET A 59 3.28 6.24 9.46
C MET A 59 4.60 7.03 9.33
N TYR A 60 4.60 8.30 9.73
CA TYR A 60 5.79 9.13 9.77
C TYR A 60 6.68 8.73 10.95
N PHE A 61 6.13 8.73 12.17
CA PHE A 61 6.88 8.44 13.38
C PHE A 61 7.46 7.02 13.39
N GLU A 62 6.68 6.00 13.00
CA GLU A 62 7.13 4.60 12.96
C GLU A 62 8.30 4.37 12.01
N ALA A 63 8.49 5.24 11.03
CA ALA A 63 9.58 5.13 10.08
C ALA A 63 10.70 6.13 10.26
N LYS A 64 10.47 7.21 11.01
CA LYS A 64 11.51 8.16 11.36
C LYS A 64 12.24 7.74 12.62
N PHE A 65 11.54 7.11 13.56
CA PHE A 65 12.07 6.84 14.90
C PHE A 65 11.97 5.37 15.26
N LYS A 66 13.06 4.88 15.85
CA LYS A 66 13.13 3.60 16.54
C LYS A 66 13.06 3.87 18.04
N PHE A 67 12.12 3.22 18.71
CA PHE A 67 12.02 3.28 20.16
C PHE A 67 12.77 2.08 20.75
N ASP A 68 13.82 2.35 21.53
CA ASP A 68 14.46 1.36 22.40
C ASP A 68 14.06 1.63 23.85
N GLN A 69 14.32 0.69 24.75
CA GLN A 69 13.87 0.71 26.15
C GLN A 69 14.31 1.96 26.93
N ASN A 70 15.33 2.69 26.47
CA ASN A 70 15.87 3.87 27.13
C ASN A 70 16.16 5.06 26.20
N ASP A 71 15.92 4.97 24.89
CA ASP A 71 16.26 6.05 23.96
C ASP A 71 15.40 6.04 22.69
N VAL A 72 15.38 7.18 22.00
CA VAL A 72 14.75 7.37 20.69
C VAL A 72 15.83 7.67 19.67
N GLU A 73 16.09 6.72 18.78
CA GLU A 73 17.04 6.88 17.68
C GLU A 73 16.30 7.24 16.38
N GLU A 74 16.84 8.16 15.59
CA GLU A 74 16.36 8.38 14.22
C GLU A 74 16.93 7.30 13.29
N PHE A 75 16.07 6.75 12.44
CA PHE A 75 16.52 5.85 11.38
C PHE A 75 17.37 6.63 10.36
N ASP A 76 18.48 6.04 9.92
CA ASP A 76 19.27 6.60 8.84
C ASP A 76 18.55 6.45 7.47
N PRO A 77 18.95 7.19 6.42
CA PRO A 77 18.29 7.13 5.13
C PRO A 77 18.24 5.72 4.48
N THR A 78 19.23 4.87 4.75
CA THR A 78 19.28 3.50 4.23
C THR A 78 18.23 2.64 4.92
N GLN A 79 18.11 2.75 6.24
CA GLN A 79 17.09 2.07 7.02
C GLN A 79 15.68 2.50 6.62
N ILE A 80 15.46 3.81 6.43
CA ILE A 80 14.17 4.35 5.95
C ILE A 80 13.82 3.76 4.58
N LYS A 81 14.80 3.65 3.67
CA LYS A 81 14.63 3.05 2.36
C LYS A 81 14.26 1.58 2.43
N GLU A 82 14.98 0.78 3.22
CA GLU A 82 14.67 -0.64 3.41
C GLU A 82 13.28 -0.86 4.00
N MET A 83 12.90 -0.06 5.00
CA MET A 83 11.54 -0.08 5.57
C MET A 83 10.49 0.27 4.52
N PHE A 84 10.81 1.22 3.64
CA PHE A 84 9.93 1.64 2.57
C PHE A 84 9.70 0.55 1.53
N GLU A 85 10.78 -0.07 1.05
CA GLU A 85 10.70 -1.18 0.10
C GLU A 85 9.95 -2.38 0.70
N ASN A 86 10.26 -2.75 1.95
CA ASN A 86 9.58 -3.84 2.66
C ASN A 86 8.09 -3.55 2.85
N TYR A 87 7.72 -2.32 3.20
CA TYR A 87 6.31 -1.95 3.28
C TYR A 87 5.59 -2.11 1.95
N LEU A 88 6.18 -1.67 0.84
CA LEU A 88 5.57 -1.82 -0.48
C LEU A 88 5.40 -3.29 -0.87
N VAL A 89 6.37 -4.14 -0.56
CA VAL A 89 6.31 -5.58 -0.80
C VAL A 89 5.19 -6.22 0.02
N GLU A 90 5.14 -5.99 1.34
CA GLU A 90 4.12 -6.58 2.20
C GLU A 90 2.73 -6.05 1.86
N TYR A 91 2.62 -4.76 1.57
CA TYR A 91 1.37 -4.16 1.15
C TYR A 91 0.85 -4.76 -0.17
N ARG A 92 1.74 -5.00 -1.15
CA ARG A 92 1.39 -5.69 -2.39
C ARG A 92 0.86 -7.11 -2.13
N LYS A 93 1.48 -7.86 -1.23
CA LYS A 93 1.01 -9.20 -0.85
C LYS A 93 -0.39 -9.15 -0.23
N GLU A 94 -0.65 -8.20 0.66
CA GLU A 94 -2.00 -8.04 1.25
C GLU A 94 -3.05 -7.73 0.19
N LEU A 95 -2.76 -6.84 -0.76
CA LEU A 95 -3.69 -6.58 -1.87
C LEU A 95 -3.95 -7.80 -2.74
N GLN A 96 -2.93 -8.59 -3.04
CA GLN A 96 -3.13 -9.83 -3.80
C GLN A 96 -3.97 -10.84 -3.02
N LYS A 97 -3.82 -10.93 -1.68
CA LYS A 97 -4.68 -11.76 -0.82
C LYS A 97 -6.14 -11.28 -0.84
N GLU A 98 -6.38 -9.98 -0.77
CA GLU A 98 -7.74 -9.42 -0.87
C GLU A 98 -8.38 -9.72 -2.23
N ARG A 99 -7.63 -9.56 -3.32
CA ARG A 99 -8.09 -9.90 -4.68
C ARG A 99 -8.40 -11.39 -4.82
N LEU A 100 -7.54 -12.28 -4.31
CA LEU A 100 -7.84 -13.72 -4.25
C LEU A 100 -9.14 -13.99 -3.49
N GLY A 101 -9.36 -13.32 -2.36
CA GLY A 101 -10.60 -13.41 -1.60
C GLY A 101 -11.83 -12.97 -2.41
N SER A 102 -11.71 -11.93 -3.24
CA SER A 102 -12.78 -11.50 -4.15
C SER A 102 -13.06 -12.52 -5.25
N ILE A 103 -12.01 -13.01 -5.91
CA ILE A 103 -12.13 -14.03 -6.97
C ILE A 103 -12.80 -15.29 -6.41
N ILE A 104 -12.46 -15.73 -5.18
CA ILE A 104 -13.13 -16.87 -4.53
C ILE A 104 -14.63 -16.61 -4.36
N ARG A 105 -15.04 -15.41 -3.97
CA ARG A 105 -16.47 -15.07 -3.84
C ARG A 105 -17.18 -15.11 -5.19
N ASP A 106 -16.54 -14.62 -6.24
CA ASP A 106 -17.14 -14.59 -7.58
C ASP A 106 -17.16 -15.96 -8.24
N ILE A 107 -16.17 -16.82 -7.98
CA ILE A 107 -16.20 -18.25 -8.34
C ILE A 107 -17.45 -18.92 -7.74
N LYS A 108 -17.68 -18.75 -6.43
CA LYS A 108 -18.86 -19.32 -5.76
C LYS A 108 -20.18 -18.85 -6.38
N LYS A 109 -20.27 -17.58 -6.79
CA LYS A 109 -21.46 -17.05 -7.47
C LYS A 109 -21.63 -17.68 -8.85
N ALA A 110 -20.56 -17.79 -9.64
CA ALA A 110 -20.59 -18.39 -10.97
C ALA A 110 -20.96 -19.88 -10.92
N GLU A 111 -20.47 -20.62 -9.92
CA GLU A 111 -20.88 -22.01 -9.66
C GLU A 111 -22.38 -22.10 -9.35
N GLN A 112 -22.90 -21.22 -8.50
CA GLN A 112 -24.32 -21.18 -8.13
C GLN A 112 -25.23 -20.81 -9.30
N SER A 113 -24.78 -19.90 -10.18
CA SER A 113 -25.55 -19.47 -11.36
C SER A 113 -25.38 -20.39 -12.56
N GLY A 114 -24.49 -21.38 -12.51
CA GLY A 114 -24.16 -22.27 -13.63
C GLY A 114 -23.41 -21.57 -14.76
N ASP A 115 -22.80 -20.41 -14.50
CA ASP A 115 -22.03 -19.66 -15.49
C ASP A 115 -20.63 -20.27 -15.65
N LYS A 116 -20.56 -21.24 -16.56
CA LYS A 116 -19.33 -22.00 -16.84
C LYS A 116 -18.23 -21.15 -17.47
N GLU A 117 -18.59 -20.10 -18.19
CA GLU A 117 -17.61 -19.21 -18.86
C GLU A 117 -16.89 -18.34 -17.82
N SER A 118 -17.66 -17.65 -16.98
CA SER A 118 -17.11 -16.86 -15.88
C SER A 118 -16.31 -17.73 -14.90
N LEU A 119 -16.80 -18.95 -14.60
CA LEU A 119 -16.09 -19.88 -13.73
C LEU A 119 -14.70 -20.22 -14.27
N LEU A 120 -14.58 -20.54 -15.56
CA LEU A 120 -13.31 -20.91 -16.17
C LEU A 120 -12.33 -19.73 -16.21
N LEU A 121 -12.82 -18.51 -16.48
CA LEU A 121 -12.01 -17.29 -16.45
C LEU A 121 -11.49 -17.01 -15.04
N LEU A 122 -12.37 -17.04 -14.04
CA LEU A 122 -12.02 -16.74 -12.64
C LEU A 122 -11.07 -17.78 -12.05
N MET A 123 -11.22 -19.07 -12.39
CA MET A 123 -10.28 -20.11 -11.95
C MET A 123 -8.88 -19.93 -12.56
N ASN A 124 -8.79 -19.47 -13.81
CA ASN A 124 -7.51 -19.15 -14.45
C ASN A 124 -6.85 -17.94 -13.80
N GLU A 125 -7.62 -16.89 -13.50
CA GLU A 125 -7.12 -15.71 -12.79
C GLU A 125 -6.64 -16.06 -11.39
N PHE A 126 -7.43 -16.84 -10.64
CA PHE A 126 -7.06 -17.36 -9.32
C PHE A 126 -5.73 -18.14 -9.36
N SER A 127 -5.58 -19.03 -10.36
CA SER A 127 -4.39 -19.87 -10.50
C SER A 127 -3.13 -19.08 -10.84
N LYS A 128 -3.26 -17.99 -11.62
CA LYS A 128 -2.16 -17.07 -11.91
C LYS A 128 -1.78 -16.29 -10.66
N LEU A 129 -2.76 -15.61 -10.06
CA LEU A 129 -2.53 -14.74 -8.92
C LEU A 129 -1.98 -15.50 -7.70
N SER A 130 -2.50 -16.69 -7.41
CA SER A 130 -2.03 -17.52 -6.28
C SER A 130 -0.58 -18.00 -6.40
N ARG A 131 -0.01 -18.02 -7.61
CA ARG A 131 1.42 -18.31 -7.82
C ARG A 131 2.30 -17.09 -7.56
N GLU A 132 1.77 -15.89 -7.77
CA GLU A 132 2.48 -14.61 -7.55
C GLU A 132 2.53 -14.20 -6.08
N VAL A 133 1.60 -14.70 -5.25
CA VAL A 133 1.57 -14.43 -3.79
C VAL A 133 2.60 -15.27 -3.01
N LYS A 134 3.16 -16.34 -3.62
CA LYS A 134 4.18 -17.21 -2.99
C LYS A 134 5.54 -16.54 -2.93
#